data_AF-A0A2D5EX96-F1
#
_entry.id   AF-A0A2D5EX96-F1
#
_cell.length_a   1.000
_cell.length_b   1.000
_cell.length_c   1.000
_cell.angle_alpha   90.00
_cell.angle_beta   90.00
_cell.angle_gamma   90.00
#
_symmetry.space_group_name_H-M   'P 1'
#
loop_
_entity.id
_entity.type
_entity.pdbx_description
1 polymer ?
#
loop_
_entity_poly.entity_id
_entity_poly.type
_entity_poly.pdbx_seq_one_letter_code
_entity_poly.pdbx_strand_id
1 'polypeptide(L)'
;MRRAALALLALAACGGGAEGPPDLRFHTPKATVDTLLDVYGLGEGVSQGEVRRRIRIGRTFHLNDPETRDACFADWGEPWDEGLAGYVLGSLAPLKDDLTITLTEETAHVHATGEDGRRIRPVVLRQEDDGAWKIVLRESVPDDVRRRIRESWEAQQRKEEGG
;
A
#
# COMPACT_ATOMS: atom_id res chain seq x y z
N MET A 1 31.58 44.12 46.95
CA MET A 1 31.40 43.94 45.49
C MET A 1 32.00 42.61 45.06
N ARG A 2 31.20 41.56 44.84
CA ARG A 2 31.63 40.34 44.13
C ARG A 2 30.41 39.47 43.77
N ARG A 3 30.16 39.44 42.46
CA ARG A 3 29.72 38.32 41.62
C ARG A 3 28.32 37.74 41.88
N ALA A 4 27.37 38.27 41.11
CA ALA A 4 26.14 37.61 40.72
C ALA A 4 26.47 36.30 39.98
N ALA A 5 25.86 35.18 40.41
CA ALA A 5 25.78 33.96 39.63
C ALA A 5 24.37 33.87 39.06
N LEU A 6 24.22 34.13 37.76
CA LEU A 6 23.02 33.82 37.00
C LEU A 6 22.89 32.30 36.93
N ALA A 7 21.91 31.74 37.63
CA ALA A 7 21.45 30.39 37.38
C ALA A 7 20.45 30.42 36.21
N LEU A 8 20.94 30.07 35.02
CA LEU A 8 20.12 29.71 33.86
C LEU A 8 19.39 28.39 34.19
N LEU A 9 18.17 28.49 34.70
CA LEU A 9 17.26 27.35 34.79
C LEU A 9 16.68 27.08 33.40
N ALA A 10 17.14 25.97 32.82
CA ALA A 10 16.71 25.42 31.55
C ALA A 10 15.19 25.24 31.54
N LEU A 11 14.53 25.91 30.60
CA LEU A 11 13.17 25.60 30.18
C LEU A 11 13.19 24.17 29.64
N ALA A 12 12.57 23.25 30.38
CA ALA A 12 12.18 21.96 29.88
C ALA A 12 11.21 22.17 28.72
N ALA A 13 11.74 22.15 27.50
CA ALA A 13 10.95 22.00 26.28
C ALA A 13 10.41 20.56 26.28
N CYS A 14 9.28 20.36 26.94
CA CYS A 14 8.37 19.26 26.59
C CYS A 14 7.82 19.57 25.21
N GLY A 15 8.61 19.30 24.17
CA GLY A 15 8.11 19.13 22.82
C GLY A 15 7.26 17.86 22.82
N GLY A 16 6.02 17.98 23.29
CA GLY A 16 4.98 17.02 22.93
C GLY A 16 4.90 17.06 21.41
N GLY A 17 5.42 16.01 20.77
CA GLY A 17 5.28 15.82 19.34
C GLY A 17 3.82 16.02 19.00
N ALA A 18 3.55 16.94 18.07
CA ALA A 18 2.22 17.09 17.53
C ALA A 18 1.93 15.83 16.71
N GLU A 19 1.50 14.75 17.38
CA GLU A 19 0.77 13.67 16.75
C GLU A 19 -0.51 14.31 16.22
N GLY A 20 -0.48 14.64 14.93
CA GLY A 20 -1.70 14.97 14.20
C GLY A 20 -2.72 13.83 14.38
N PRO A 21 -4.02 14.11 14.19
CA PRO A 21 -5.02 13.05 14.27
C PRO A 21 -4.62 11.89 13.36
N PRO A 22 -4.74 10.64 13.82
CA PRO A 22 -4.32 9.47 13.07
C PRO A 22 -5.04 9.39 11.73
N ASP A 23 -4.31 9.07 10.67
CA ASP A 23 -4.90 8.92 9.34
C ASP A 23 -5.78 7.68 9.28
N LEU A 24 -7.09 7.90 9.27
CA LEU A 24 -8.09 6.84 9.32
C LEU A 24 -8.03 5.89 8.13
N ARG A 25 -7.43 6.33 7.00
CA ARG A 25 -7.21 5.51 5.80
C ARG A 25 -6.35 4.29 6.08
N PHE A 26 -5.45 4.38 7.05
CA PHE A 26 -4.47 3.33 7.35
C PHE A 26 -4.65 2.71 8.74
N HIS A 27 -5.71 3.07 9.48
CA HIS A 27 -5.86 2.61 10.87
C HIS A 27 -6.16 1.11 11.00
N THR A 28 -6.65 0.47 9.93
CA THR A 28 -6.88 -0.99 9.88
C THR A 28 -6.38 -1.56 8.56
N PRO A 29 -6.11 -2.88 8.51
CA PRO A 29 -5.81 -3.54 7.24
C PRO A 29 -6.93 -3.37 6.21
N LYS A 30 -8.20 -3.43 6.66
CA LYS A 30 -9.36 -3.24 5.79
C LYS A 30 -9.39 -1.82 5.20
N ALA A 31 -9.24 -0.80 6.05
CA ALA A 31 -9.23 0.59 5.58
C ALA A 31 -8.11 0.84 4.56
N THR A 32 -6.94 0.22 4.75
CA THR A 32 -5.80 0.35 3.82
C THR A 32 -6.12 -0.28 2.46
N VAL A 33 -6.72 -1.47 2.46
CA VAL A 33 -7.15 -2.15 1.22
C VAL A 33 -8.25 -1.38 0.50
N ASP A 34 -9.26 -0.90 1.25
CA ASP A 34 -10.36 -0.11 0.69
C ASP A 34 -9.81 1.20 0.10
N THR A 35 -8.89 1.88 0.80
CA THR A 35 -8.17 3.07 0.31
C THR A 35 -7.43 2.78 -0.99
N LEU A 36 -6.69 1.66 -1.08
CA LEU A 36 -6.01 1.26 -2.32
C LEU A 36 -7.02 1.04 -3.47
N LEU A 37 -8.17 0.42 -3.21
CA LEU A 37 -9.19 0.24 -4.25
C LEU A 37 -9.82 1.58 -4.68
N ASP A 38 -10.04 2.48 -3.73
CA ASP A 38 -10.61 3.81 -3.96
C ASP A 38 -9.72 4.68 -4.85
N VAL A 39 -8.40 4.69 -4.64
CA VAL A 39 -7.48 5.47 -5.49
C VAL A 39 -7.49 5.01 -6.94
N TYR A 40 -7.90 3.76 -7.22
CA TYR A 40 -8.11 3.23 -8.58
C TYR A 40 -9.58 3.32 -9.07
N GLY A 41 -10.45 3.96 -8.31
CA GLY A 41 -11.87 4.12 -8.62
C GLY A 41 -12.67 2.82 -8.56
N LEU A 42 -12.30 1.93 -7.63
CA LEU A 42 -12.93 0.61 -7.40
C LEU A 42 -13.63 0.49 -6.05
N GLY A 43 -13.89 1.63 -5.41
CA GLY A 43 -14.57 1.76 -4.14
C GLY A 43 -16.03 1.33 -4.10
N GLU A 44 -16.71 1.75 -3.04
CA GLU A 44 -18.11 1.38 -2.72
C GLU A 44 -19.11 1.65 -3.88
N GLY A 45 -18.83 2.65 -4.73
CA GLY A 45 -19.68 2.98 -5.89
C GLY A 45 -19.58 2.01 -7.07
N VAL A 46 -18.66 1.04 -7.05
CA VAL A 46 -18.41 0.11 -8.17
C VAL A 46 -18.69 -1.33 -7.73
N SER A 47 -19.66 -1.98 -8.40
CA SER A 47 -19.99 -3.37 -8.13
C SER A 47 -18.89 -4.33 -8.61
N GLN A 48 -18.76 -5.50 -7.94
CA GLN A 48 -17.84 -6.56 -8.37
C GLN A 48 -18.03 -6.97 -9.83
N GLY A 49 -19.28 -6.99 -10.32
CA GLY A 49 -19.62 -7.30 -11.71
C GLY A 49 -19.01 -6.32 -12.72
N GLU A 50 -19.02 -5.02 -12.40
CA GLU A 50 -18.39 -4.00 -13.25
C GLU A 50 -16.86 -4.09 -13.20
N VAL A 51 -16.27 -4.36 -12.03
CA VAL A 51 -14.82 -4.60 -11.92
C VAL A 51 -14.39 -5.77 -12.80
N ARG A 52 -15.09 -6.92 -12.69
CA ARG A 52 -14.83 -8.11 -13.52
C ARG A 52 -15.05 -7.83 -15.01
N ARG A 53 -16.06 -7.02 -15.35
CA ARG A 53 -16.30 -6.59 -16.74
C ARG A 53 -15.12 -5.77 -17.28
N ARG A 54 -14.61 -4.79 -16.52
CA ARG A 54 -13.46 -3.95 -16.91
C ARG A 54 -12.21 -4.79 -17.16
N ILE A 55 -11.91 -5.72 -16.26
CA ILE A 55 -10.77 -6.66 -16.40
C ILE A 55 -10.91 -7.48 -17.69
N ARG A 56 -12.10 -8.05 -17.94
CA ARG A 56 -12.36 -8.90 -19.11
C ARG A 56 -12.14 -8.19 -20.45
N ILE A 57 -12.48 -6.90 -20.53
CA ILE A 57 -12.28 -6.10 -21.74
C ILE A 57 -10.89 -5.45 -21.80
N GLY A 58 -9.99 -5.79 -20.87
CA GLY A 58 -8.63 -5.26 -20.81
C GLY A 58 -8.56 -3.77 -20.51
N ARG A 59 -9.57 -3.20 -19.83
CA ARG A 59 -9.52 -1.79 -19.43
C ARG A 59 -8.56 -1.58 -18.28
N THR A 60 -7.64 -0.63 -18.45
CA THR A 60 -6.79 -0.12 -17.37
C THR A 60 -7.62 0.61 -16.32
N PHE A 61 -7.30 0.40 -15.04
CA PHE A 61 -7.86 1.19 -13.95
C PHE A 61 -7.10 2.52 -13.85
N HIS A 62 -7.83 3.62 -13.83
CA HIS A 62 -7.23 4.95 -13.73
C HIS A 62 -6.81 5.21 -12.28
N LEU A 63 -5.56 5.62 -12.08
CA LEU A 63 -5.05 6.05 -10.79
C LEU A 63 -5.44 7.52 -10.57
N ASN A 64 -6.34 7.76 -9.63
CA ASN A 64 -6.87 9.10 -9.33
C ASN A 64 -5.98 9.87 -8.34
N ASP A 65 -5.28 9.16 -7.46
CA ASP A 65 -4.49 9.74 -6.39
C ASP A 65 -3.18 8.94 -6.19
N PRO A 66 -2.10 9.34 -6.89
CA PRO A 66 -0.81 8.67 -6.79
C PRO A 66 -0.18 8.78 -5.39
N GLU A 67 -0.34 9.91 -4.70
CA GLU A 67 0.27 10.12 -3.38
C GLU A 67 -0.34 9.17 -2.34
N THR A 68 -1.67 9.04 -2.34
CA THR A 68 -2.36 8.09 -1.46
C THR A 68 -2.03 6.64 -1.84
N ARG A 69 -1.86 6.34 -3.14
CA ARG A 69 -1.39 5.01 -3.58
C ARG A 69 -0.01 4.69 -3.01
N ASP A 70 0.95 5.61 -3.09
CA ASP A 70 2.30 5.42 -2.57
C ASP A 70 2.26 5.18 -1.05
N ALA A 71 1.43 5.95 -0.32
CA ALA A 71 1.28 5.84 1.13
C ALA A 71 0.68 4.50 1.61
N CYS A 72 -0.05 3.77 0.76
CA CYS A 72 -0.57 2.44 1.07
C CYS A 72 0.53 1.37 1.25
N PHE A 73 1.78 1.64 0.84
CA PHE A 73 2.85 0.65 0.78
C PHE A 73 3.98 0.96 1.77
N ALA A 74 4.48 -0.06 2.45
CA ALA A 74 5.55 0.07 3.46
C ALA A 74 6.94 0.23 2.81
N ASP A 75 7.15 -0.47 1.70
CA ASP A 75 8.42 -0.66 1.01
C ASP A 75 8.41 -0.02 -0.39
N TRP A 76 7.64 1.05 -0.56
CA TRP A 76 7.61 1.87 -1.78
C TRP A 76 8.87 2.71 -1.93
N GLY A 77 9.50 2.70 -3.10
CA GLY A 77 10.58 3.64 -3.39
C GLY A 77 11.30 3.45 -4.71
N GLU A 78 11.12 2.29 -5.37
CA GLU A 78 11.76 2.00 -6.64
C GLU A 78 10.81 2.28 -7.81
N PRO A 79 11.28 2.79 -8.95
CA PRO A 79 10.41 3.07 -10.11
C PRO A 79 9.60 1.85 -10.59
N TRP A 80 10.16 0.63 -10.46
CA TRP A 80 9.47 -0.60 -10.87
C TRP A 80 8.42 -1.08 -9.85
N ASP A 81 8.29 -0.44 -8.69
CA ASP A 81 7.28 -0.79 -7.69
C ASP A 81 5.86 -0.53 -8.18
N GLU A 82 5.68 0.33 -9.19
CA GLU A 82 4.41 0.52 -9.88
C GLU A 82 3.87 -0.80 -10.47
N GLY A 83 4.75 -1.63 -11.04
CA GLY A 83 4.35 -2.94 -11.54
C GLY A 83 3.89 -3.89 -10.43
N LEU A 84 4.46 -3.76 -9.23
CA LEU A 84 4.11 -4.57 -8.06
C LEU A 84 2.77 -4.12 -7.46
N ALA A 85 2.55 -2.81 -7.34
CA ALA A 85 1.26 -2.26 -6.97
C ALA A 85 0.17 -2.70 -7.96
N GLY A 86 0.48 -2.71 -9.26
CA GLY A 86 -0.41 -3.25 -10.29
C GLY A 86 -0.73 -4.74 -10.08
N TYR A 87 0.25 -5.55 -9.69
CA TYR A 87 0.02 -6.97 -9.36
C TYR A 87 -0.88 -7.13 -8.12
N VAL A 88 -0.63 -6.37 -7.05
CA VAL A 88 -1.44 -6.39 -5.83
C VAL A 88 -2.88 -5.98 -6.16
N LEU A 89 -3.08 -4.87 -6.88
CA LEU A 89 -4.39 -4.43 -7.34
C LEU A 89 -5.08 -5.51 -8.18
N GLY A 90 -4.36 -6.10 -9.14
CA GLY A 90 -4.88 -7.16 -10.01
C GLY A 90 -5.24 -8.44 -9.26
N SER A 91 -4.69 -8.66 -8.07
CA SER A 91 -5.02 -9.78 -7.18
C SER A 91 -6.26 -9.49 -6.33
N LEU A 92 -6.41 -8.25 -5.84
CA LEU A 92 -7.51 -7.85 -4.95
C LEU A 92 -8.79 -7.50 -5.71
N ALA A 93 -8.70 -6.68 -6.75
CA ALA A 93 -9.85 -6.11 -7.45
C ALA A 93 -10.87 -7.16 -7.98
N PRO A 94 -10.46 -8.32 -8.55
CA PRO A 94 -11.41 -9.31 -9.05
C PRO A 94 -12.29 -9.96 -7.96
N LEU A 95 -11.91 -9.81 -6.69
CA LEU A 95 -12.48 -10.46 -5.51
C LEU A 95 -12.73 -9.46 -4.36
N LYS A 96 -12.83 -8.15 -4.65
CA LYS A 96 -12.92 -7.10 -3.63
C LYS A 96 -14.06 -7.28 -2.63
N ASP A 97 -15.18 -7.86 -3.06
CA ASP A 97 -16.35 -8.10 -2.21
C ASP A 97 -16.22 -9.40 -1.38
N ASP A 98 -15.21 -10.25 -1.68
CA ASP A 98 -14.97 -11.56 -1.08
C ASP A 98 -13.68 -11.62 -0.24
N LEU A 99 -13.03 -10.48 0.00
CA LEU A 99 -11.77 -10.41 0.74
C LEU A 99 -11.98 -10.76 2.22
N THR A 100 -11.14 -11.65 2.74
CA THR A 100 -11.07 -12.02 4.15
C THR A 100 -9.72 -11.61 4.70
N ILE A 101 -9.70 -11.04 5.89
CA ILE A 101 -8.47 -10.58 6.55
C ILE A 101 -8.24 -11.44 7.79
N THR A 102 -7.05 -12.03 7.90
CA THR A 102 -6.59 -12.67 9.13
C THR A 102 -5.49 -11.82 9.75
N LEU A 103 -5.56 -11.60 11.07
CA LEU A 103 -4.58 -10.83 11.82
C LEU A 103 -3.77 -11.77 12.70
N THR A 104 -2.46 -11.54 12.78
CA THR A 104 -1.54 -12.21 13.68
C THR A 104 -0.52 -11.18 14.15
N GLU A 105 -0.67 -10.75 15.41
CA GLU A 105 0.16 -9.69 16.00
C GLU A 105 0.17 -8.43 15.10
N GLU A 106 1.35 -8.08 14.56
CA GLU A 106 1.59 -6.89 13.73
C GLU A 106 1.49 -7.19 12.23
N THR A 107 1.01 -8.38 11.86
CA THR A 107 0.88 -8.80 10.46
C THR A 107 -0.56 -9.14 10.13
N ALA A 108 -1.06 -8.63 9.00
CA ALA A 108 -2.35 -8.98 8.45
C ALA A 108 -2.18 -9.63 7.08
N HIS A 109 -2.97 -10.66 6.82
CA HIS A 109 -3.01 -11.33 5.52
C HIS A 109 -4.40 -11.19 4.92
N VAL A 110 -4.46 -10.61 3.73
CA VAL A 110 -5.67 -10.50 2.92
C VAL A 110 -5.72 -11.68 1.98
N HIS A 111 -6.78 -12.46 2.08
CA HIS A 111 -7.04 -13.64 1.29
C HIS A 111 -8.36 -13.51 0.57
N ALA A 112 -8.49 -14.23 -0.54
CA ALA A 112 -9.78 -14.51 -1.13
C ALA A 112 -9.73 -15.87 -1.83
N THR A 113 -10.89 -16.48 -1.96
CA THR A 113 -11.07 -17.69 -2.76
C THR A 113 -11.99 -17.34 -3.91
N GLY A 114 -11.52 -17.50 -5.14
CA GLY A 114 -12.33 -17.29 -6.33
C GLY A 114 -13.45 -18.33 -6.44
N GLU A 115 -14.40 -18.07 -7.35
CA GLU A 115 -15.52 -18.97 -7.64
C GLU A 115 -15.07 -20.37 -8.09
N ASP A 116 -13.88 -20.48 -8.69
CA ASP A 116 -13.26 -21.74 -9.11
C ASP A 116 -12.49 -22.45 -7.98
N GLY A 117 -12.57 -21.94 -6.75
CA GLY A 117 -11.87 -22.47 -5.58
C GLY A 117 -10.39 -22.10 -5.52
N ARG A 118 -9.86 -21.35 -6.49
CA ARG A 118 -8.45 -20.92 -6.45
C ARG A 118 -8.29 -19.80 -5.43
N ARG A 119 -7.34 -19.98 -4.53
CA ARG A 119 -6.93 -18.92 -3.61
C ARG A 119 -5.97 -17.98 -4.31
N ILE A 120 -6.18 -16.69 -4.14
CA ILE A 120 -5.14 -15.72 -4.46
C ILE A 120 -3.99 -15.89 -3.48
N ARG A 121 -2.79 -15.53 -3.92
CA ARG A 121 -1.67 -15.35 -3.00
C ARG A 121 -2.06 -14.29 -1.96
N PRO A 122 -1.75 -14.51 -0.67
CA PRO A 122 -2.05 -13.51 0.35
C PRO A 122 -1.36 -12.18 0.03
N VAL A 123 -2.09 -11.07 0.17
CA VAL A 123 -1.50 -9.73 0.26
C VAL A 123 -1.20 -9.48 1.72
N VAL A 124 0.04 -9.12 2.02
CA VAL A 124 0.56 -8.97 3.38
C VAL A 124 0.60 -7.50 3.74
N LEU A 125 0.05 -7.17 4.89
CA LEU A 125 0.17 -5.85 5.51
C LEU A 125 0.91 -5.97 6.83
N ARG A 126 1.69 -4.96 7.17
CA ARG A 126 2.32 -4.80 8.47
C ARG A 126 1.90 -3.49 9.11
N GLN A 127 1.87 -3.48 10.43
CA GLN A 127 1.71 -2.27 11.20
C GLN A 127 3.07 -1.57 11.33
N GLU A 128 3.12 -0.29 11.00
CA GLU A 128 4.28 0.58 11.18
C GLU A 128 4.33 1.15 12.61
N ASP A 129 5.44 1.78 12.98
CA ASP A 129 5.66 2.35 14.32
C ASP A 129 4.61 3.43 14.71
N ASP A 130 4.03 4.11 13.71
CA ASP A 130 2.96 5.10 13.88
C ASP A 130 1.55 4.48 13.98
N GLY A 131 1.46 3.15 13.98
CA GLY A 131 0.23 2.39 14.04
C GLY A 131 -0.49 2.22 12.70
N ALA A 132 0.01 2.79 11.60
CA ALA A 132 -0.56 2.65 10.27
C ALA A 132 -0.32 1.24 9.71
N TRP A 133 -1.34 0.66 9.11
CA TRP A 133 -1.22 -0.58 8.34
C TRP A 133 -0.80 -0.25 6.91
N LYS A 134 0.23 -0.93 6.41
CA LYS A 134 0.74 -0.76 5.05
C LYS A 134 0.99 -2.09 4.38
N ILE A 135 0.74 -2.14 3.07
CA ILE A 135 1.01 -3.32 2.24
C ILE A 135 2.50 -3.44 2.01
N VAL A 136 3.06 -4.62 2.26
CA VAL A 136 4.46 -4.92 1.97
C VAL A 136 4.53 -5.57 0.59
N LEU A 137 4.98 -4.83 -0.43
CA LEU A 137 5.03 -5.28 -1.82
C LEU A 137 5.92 -6.51 -1.97
N ARG A 138 7.09 -6.52 -1.33
CA ARG A 138 8.01 -7.65 -1.38
C ARG A 138 7.37 -8.90 -0.78
N GLU A 139 6.60 -8.79 0.30
CA GLU A 139 5.95 -9.96 0.89
C GLU A 139 4.67 -10.35 0.18
N SER A 140 4.03 -9.43 -0.56
CA SER A 140 2.76 -9.64 -1.27
C SER A 140 2.91 -10.19 -2.68
N VAL A 141 4.06 -9.98 -3.32
CA VAL A 141 4.32 -10.38 -4.71
C VAL A 141 5.33 -11.53 -4.77
N PRO A 142 5.08 -12.62 -5.53
CA PRO A 142 6.05 -13.71 -5.70
C PRO A 142 7.40 -13.24 -6.23
N ASP A 143 8.49 -13.83 -5.73
CA ASP A 143 9.87 -13.47 -6.09
C ASP A 143 10.13 -13.50 -7.60
N ASP A 144 9.60 -14.51 -8.30
CA ASP A 144 9.73 -14.66 -9.75
C ASP A 144 9.00 -13.54 -10.51
N VAL A 145 7.82 -13.13 -10.03
CA VAL A 145 7.06 -12.01 -10.58
C VAL A 145 7.80 -10.70 -10.35
N ARG A 146 8.32 -10.47 -9.13
CA ARG A 146 9.11 -9.26 -8.81
C ARG A 146 10.33 -9.15 -9.73
N ARG A 147 11.08 -10.25 -9.90
CA ARG A 147 12.24 -10.29 -10.80
C ARG A 147 11.84 -9.96 -12.24
N ARG A 148 10.79 -10.57 -12.76
CA ARG A 148 10.30 -10.33 -14.12
C ARG A 148 9.88 -8.88 -14.36
N ILE A 149 9.19 -8.26 -13.39
CA ILE A 149 8.79 -6.86 -13.47
C ILE A 149 10.02 -5.96 -13.53
N ARG A 150 10.99 -6.18 -12.65
CA ARG A 150 12.25 -5.44 -12.64
C ARG A 150 13.02 -5.58 -13.94
N GLU A 151 13.23 -6.80 -14.42
CA GLU A 151 13.92 -7.08 -15.69
C GLU A 151 13.22 -6.41 -16.88
N SER A 152 11.89 -6.38 -16.89
CA SER A 152 11.11 -5.75 -17.95
C SER A 152 11.27 -4.24 -17.95
N TRP A 153 11.27 -3.60 -16.76
CA TRP A 153 11.52 -2.18 -16.60
C TRP A 153 12.94 -1.80 -17.04
N GLU A 154 13.96 -2.53 -16.56
CA GLU A 154 15.36 -2.30 -16.95
C GLU A 154 15.57 -2.45 -18.47
N ALA A 155 14.88 -3.39 -19.10
CA ALA A 155 14.93 -3.58 -20.55
C ALA A 155 14.24 -2.44 -21.33
N GLN A 156 13.23 -1.78 -20.75
CA GLN A 156 12.59 -0.60 -21.36
C GLN A 156 13.51 0.62 -21.25
N GLN A 157 14.10 0.88 -20.07
CA GLN A 157 15.02 2.00 -19.87
C GLN A 157 16.24 1.93 -20.81
N ARG A 158 16.84 0.74 -20.99
CA ARG A 158 17.93 0.56 -21.96
C ARG A 158 17.54 0.88 -23.41
N LYS A 159 16.27 0.72 -23.78
CA LYS A 159 15.78 1.08 -25.13
C LYS A 159 15.58 2.57 -25.28
N GLU A 160 15.18 3.26 -24.21
CA GLU A 160 14.96 4.71 -24.19
C GLU A 160 16.29 5.48 -24.18
N GLU A 161 17.32 4.97 -23.49
CA GLU A 161 18.65 5.59 -23.44
C GLU A 161 19.50 5.36 -24.70
N GLY A 162 19.20 4.31 -25.46
CA GLY A 162 19.95 3.90 -26.65
C GLY A 162 19.36 4.34 -27.99
N GLY A 163 18.22 5.05 -28.00
CA GLY A 163 17.51 5.52 -29.19
C GLY A 163 17.56 7.03 -29.34
#